data_AF-A0A5E4YPL4-F1
#
_entry.id   AF-A0A5E4YPL4-F1
#
_cell.length_a   1.000
_cell.length_b   1.000
_cell.length_c   1.000
_cell.angle_alpha   90.00
_cell.angle_beta   90.00
_cell.angle_gamma   90.00
#
_symmetry.space_group_name_H-M   'P 1'
#
loop_
_entity.id
_entity.type
_entity.pdbx_description
1 polymer ?
#
loop_
_entity_poly.entity_id
_entity_poly.type
_entity_poly.pdbx_seq_one_letter_code
_entity_poly.pdbx_strand_id
1 'polypeptide(L)'
;MPGNDQAPEVNWKHLQEFAQARSPESRQIALTALISGKFLPKFADAPEILEGKRLTLIDAVSQETPRLRLLAIAEIMRLGQVVKRWQPEIMAALEPAFVSELPPMSLLDEADDRLNLARALSHFQREWLVDYLATSIVEEEQGEKARAELMAALLVRSETLAAAIAKLAARFKTLRPSTDSPANTVARRLTRTLSALRACLPELDIEAGTEIGVALNAVVEDAFSASGRPDDEKAKIELVRETLLVLHDIVRTRFSVVADATTYRVVTLAKRFWRSSSWPDDLAGALGKLITDVSEALILLGRQGRRDQSLLDQLDILCKYPERARAISRSLAARHIELDESVRKWLSRERDTDSTLSSYAAEEIVASNANASASIGLALQTVREARAMAAGLREPLLSGLEIYEPNLTGATRALLDTVNASAVEIEQVARLRGISLYGNRGEEIDVAPKFFEIVGATPRSRMTVKQPAIVRIRENGDIREVILKGLVE
;
A
#
# COMPACT_ATOMS: atom_id res chain seq x y z
N MET A 1 -41.88 55.99 -3.11
CA MET A 1 -40.44 55.94 -3.39
C MET A 1 -39.74 55.13 -2.30
N PRO A 2 -39.52 53.83 -2.52
CA PRO A 2 -38.58 53.04 -1.74
C PRO A 2 -37.15 53.24 -2.29
N GLY A 3 -36.18 53.09 -1.40
CA GLY A 3 -34.78 53.50 -1.57
C GLY A 3 -34.09 52.95 -2.83
N ASN A 4 -33.31 53.84 -3.41
CA ASN A 4 -32.45 53.67 -4.57
C ASN A 4 -31.26 52.76 -4.21
N ASP A 5 -31.49 51.46 -4.06
CA ASP A 5 -30.43 50.44 -3.99
C ASP A 5 -30.13 50.02 -5.45
N GLN A 6 -29.59 50.97 -6.24
CA GLN A 6 -29.08 50.66 -7.56
C GLN A 6 -27.89 49.72 -7.36
N ALA A 7 -28.12 48.42 -7.60
CA ALA A 7 -27.01 47.51 -7.86
C ALA A 7 -26.12 48.19 -8.92
N PRO A 8 -24.81 48.35 -8.68
CA PRO A 8 -23.94 49.06 -9.60
C PRO A 8 -24.09 48.44 -10.99
N GLU A 9 -24.22 49.28 -12.03
CA GLU A 9 -24.53 48.91 -13.42
C GLU A 9 -23.70 47.72 -13.94
N VAL A 10 -22.47 47.58 -13.44
CA VAL A 10 -21.55 46.46 -13.68
C VAL A 10 -22.14 45.09 -13.29
N ASN A 11 -22.87 45.00 -12.17
CA ASN A 11 -23.50 43.76 -11.71
C ASN A 11 -24.66 43.34 -12.61
N TRP A 12 -25.37 44.28 -13.25
CA TRP A 12 -26.49 43.97 -14.14
C TRP A 12 -26.03 43.30 -15.44
N LYS A 13 -24.91 43.79 -16.02
CA LYS A 13 -24.31 43.15 -17.20
C LYS A 13 -23.90 41.70 -16.91
N HIS A 14 -23.23 41.46 -15.77
CA HIS A 14 -22.83 40.11 -15.39
C HIS A 14 -24.03 39.22 -15.02
N LEU A 15 -25.10 39.80 -14.48
CA LEU A 15 -26.34 39.08 -14.22
C LEU A 15 -26.98 38.57 -15.52
N GLN A 16 -27.09 39.45 -16.53
CA GLN A 16 -27.62 39.07 -17.85
C GLN A 16 -26.72 38.05 -18.55
N GLU A 17 -25.40 38.24 -18.50
CA GLU A 17 -24.43 37.29 -19.06
C GLU A 17 -24.57 35.91 -18.40
N PHE A 18 -24.67 35.84 -17.07
CA PHE A 18 -24.85 34.57 -16.36
C PHE A 18 -26.15 33.85 -16.76
N ALA A 19 -27.23 34.60 -16.96
CA ALA A 19 -28.54 34.05 -17.31
C ALA A 19 -28.69 33.65 -18.79
N GLN A 20 -27.90 34.23 -19.70
CA GLN A 20 -28.13 34.10 -21.14
C GLN A 20 -26.94 33.54 -21.92
N ALA A 21 -25.75 33.48 -21.33
CA ALA A 21 -24.57 32.99 -22.01
C ALA A 21 -24.72 31.53 -22.46
N ARG A 22 -24.27 31.29 -23.70
CA ARG A 22 -24.38 29.99 -24.36
C ARG A 22 -23.28 29.02 -23.97
N SER A 23 -22.15 29.49 -23.43
CA SER A 23 -21.03 28.65 -23.02
C SER A 23 -20.84 28.67 -21.50
N PRO A 24 -20.39 27.56 -20.90
CA PRO A 24 -19.95 27.51 -19.51
C PRO A 24 -18.92 28.61 -19.18
N GLU A 25 -17.90 28.86 -20.02
CA GLU A 25 -16.87 29.86 -19.70
C GLU A 25 -17.43 31.28 -19.50
N SER A 26 -18.35 31.69 -20.37
CA SER A 26 -18.99 33.00 -20.22
C SER A 26 -19.79 33.08 -18.92
N ARG A 27 -20.48 31.99 -18.53
CA ARG A 27 -21.17 31.90 -17.25
C ARG A 27 -20.19 31.88 -16.08
N GLN A 28 -19.03 31.22 -16.19
CA GLN A 28 -17.96 31.24 -15.19
C GLN A 28 -17.47 32.66 -14.88
N ILE A 29 -17.18 33.44 -15.93
CA ILE A 29 -16.67 34.80 -15.83
C ILE A 29 -17.72 35.68 -15.16
N ALA A 30 -18.97 35.57 -15.62
CA ALA A 30 -20.11 36.29 -15.07
C ALA A 30 -20.33 35.92 -13.58
N LEU A 31 -20.36 34.64 -13.24
CA LEU A 31 -20.50 34.14 -11.88
C LEU A 31 -19.37 34.63 -10.97
N THR A 32 -18.14 34.64 -11.46
CA THR A 32 -16.97 35.15 -10.71
C THR A 32 -17.13 36.63 -10.37
N ALA A 33 -17.62 37.44 -11.31
CA ALA A 33 -17.89 38.86 -11.08
C ALA A 33 -19.03 39.04 -10.06
N LEU A 34 -20.13 38.27 -10.18
CA LEU A 34 -21.26 38.31 -9.25
C LEU A 34 -20.88 37.91 -7.82
N ILE A 35 -20.02 36.90 -7.66
CA ILE A 35 -19.48 36.48 -6.35
C ILE A 35 -18.58 37.57 -5.77
N SER A 36 -17.64 38.08 -6.57
CA SER A 36 -16.71 39.13 -6.13
C SER A 36 -17.43 40.41 -5.71
N GLY A 37 -18.51 40.76 -6.43
CA GLY A 37 -19.41 41.86 -6.11
C GLY A 37 -20.36 41.60 -4.93
N LYS A 38 -20.29 40.43 -4.28
CA LYS A 38 -21.18 40.00 -3.18
C LYS A 38 -22.66 40.10 -3.55
N PHE A 39 -23.00 39.87 -4.82
CA PHE A 39 -24.36 40.01 -5.33
C PHE A 39 -25.23 38.81 -4.94
N LEU A 40 -24.70 37.59 -5.09
CA LEU A 40 -25.45 36.35 -4.88
C LEU A 40 -26.13 36.21 -3.49
N PRO A 41 -25.50 36.56 -2.34
CA PRO A 41 -26.16 36.40 -1.05
C PRO A 41 -27.43 37.24 -0.89
N LYS A 42 -27.56 38.35 -1.62
CA LYS A 42 -28.71 39.26 -1.55
C LYS A 42 -29.78 38.95 -2.61
N PHE A 43 -29.36 38.46 -3.78
CA PHE A 43 -30.22 38.32 -4.96
C PHE A 43 -30.28 36.88 -5.48
N ALA A 44 -30.03 35.88 -4.63
CA ALA A 44 -30.06 34.47 -5.01
C ALA A 44 -31.40 34.06 -5.66
N ASP A 45 -32.52 34.66 -5.24
CA ASP A 45 -33.86 34.35 -5.76
C ASP A 45 -34.24 35.18 -7.00
N ALA A 46 -33.31 35.99 -7.54
CA ALA A 46 -33.56 36.72 -8.77
C ALA A 46 -33.75 35.73 -9.95
N PRO A 47 -34.75 35.94 -10.82
CA PRO A 47 -35.04 35.05 -11.94
C PRO A 47 -33.82 34.75 -12.82
N GLU A 48 -32.98 35.75 -13.05
CA GLU A 48 -31.76 35.64 -13.84
C GLU A 48 -30.71 34.71 -13.20
N ILE A 49 -30.57 34.75 -11.86
CA ILE A 49 -29.67 33.83 -11.14
C ILE A 49 -30.21 32.41 -11.20
N LEU A 50 -31.52 32.23 -11.01
CA LEU A 50 -32.15 30.92 -11.08
C LEU A 50 -32.04 30.31 -12.48
N GLU A 51 -32.15 31.13 -13.53
CA GLU A 51 -31.97 30.69 -14.91
C GLU A 51 -30.51 30.32 -15.19
N GLY A 52 -29.54 31.15 -14.78
CA GLY A 52 -28.12 30.82 -14.92
C GLY A 52 -27.74 29.52 -14.19
N LYS A 53 -28.26 29.32 -12.96
CA LYS A 53 -28.13 28.05 -12.21
C LYS A 53 -28.67 26.88 -13.03
N ARG A 54 -29.87 27.01 -13.58
CA ARG A 54 -30.53 25.97 -14.38
C ARG A 54 -29.73 25.61 -15.62
N LEU A 55 -29.22 26.61 -16.36
CA LEU A 55 -28.39 26.40 -17.55
C LEU A 55 -27.05 25.74 -17.21
N THR A 56 -26.39 26.14 -16.12
CA THR A 56 -25.16 25.48 -15.68
C THR A 56 -25.41 24.03 -15.25
N LEU A 57 -26.54 23.72 -14.61
CA LEU A 57 -26.92 22.33 -14.31
C LEU A 57 -27.13 21.49 -15.57
N ILE A 58 -27.77 22.04 -16.60
CA ILE A 58 -27.94 21.36 -17.89
C ILE A 58 -26.57 21.04 -18.47
N ASP A 59 -25.68 22.02 -18.54
CA ASP A 59 -24.34 21.80 -19.11
C ASP A 59 -23.50 20.82 -18.27
N ALA A 60 -23.66 20.79 -16.94
CA ALA A 60 -22.98 19.81 -16.10
C ALA A 60 -23.37 18.35 -16.45
N VAL A 61 -24.61 18.13 -16.93
CA VAL A 61 -25.14 16.81 -17.27
C VAL A 61 -24.95 16.46 -18.74
N SER A 62 -25.24 17.38 -19.66
CA SER A 62 -25.39 17.09 -21.09
C SER A 62 -24.34 17.71 -22.00
N GLN A 63 -23.37 18.49 -21.48
CA GLN A 63 -22.36 19.10 -22.32
C GLN A 63 -21.44 18.04 -22.95
N GLU A 64 -21.37 18.05 -24.29
CA GLU A 64 -20.59 17.09 -25.07
C GLU A 64 -19.08 17.34 -24.97
N THR A 65 -18.67 18.61 -24.83
CA THR A 65 -17.25 18.95 -24.71
C THR A 65 -16.74 18.62 -23.31
N PRO A 66 -15.78 17.67 -23.15
CA PRO A 66 -15.37 17.16 -21.84
C PRO A 66 -14.94 18.23 -20.84
N ARG A 67 -14.08 19.17 -21.27
CA ARG A 67 -13.61 20.30 -20.45
C ARG A 67 -14.77 21.18 -19.98
N LEU A 68 -15.70 21.51 -20.87
CA LEU A 68 -16.83 22.39 -20.57
C LEU A 68 -17.82 21.75 -19.60
N ARG A 69 -18.00 20.43 -19.71
CA ARG A 69 -18.80 19.65 -18.76
C ARG A 69 -18.20 19.68 -17.36
N LEU A 70 -16.89 19.44 -17.23
CA LEU A 70 -16.19 19.54 -15.94
C LEU A 70 -16.29 20.95 -15.35
N LEU A 71 -16.16 21.98 -16.20
CA LEU A 71 -16.25 23.37 -15.80
C LEU A 71 -17.64 23.71 -15.25
N ALA A 72 -18.69 23.25 -15.92
CA ALA A 72 -20.07 23.43 -15.45
C ALA A 72 -20.32 22.74 -14.09
N ILE A 73 -19.76 21.54 -13.87
CA ILE A 73 -19.82 20.85 -12.56
C ILE A 73 -19.10 21.69 -11.48
N ALA A 74 -17.90 22.20 -11.78
CA ALA A 74 -17.15 23.05 -10.85
C ALA A 74 -17.91 24.34 -10.51
N GLU A 75 -18.51 24.99 -11.50
CA GLU A 75 -19.29 26.23 -11.33
C GLU A 75 -20.54 26.01 -10.48
N ILE A 76 -21.32 24.97 -10.77
CA ILE A 76 -22.54 24.72 -10.01
C ILE A 76 -22.20 24.35 -8.56
N MET A 77 -21.09 23.63 -8.35
CA MET A 77 -20.59 23.34 -7.02
C MET A 77 -20.19 24.63 -6.29
N ARG A 78 -19.45 25.53 -6.94
CA ARG A 78 -19.09 26.86 -6.41
C ARG A 78 -20.34 27.68 -6.06
N LEU A 79 -21.36 27.65 -6.91
CA LEU A 79 -22.63 28.35 -6.66
C LEU A 79 -23.30 27.84 -5.39
N GLY A 80 -23.38 26.52 -5.21
CA GLY A 80 -23.91 25.90 -4.00
C GLY A 80 -23.10 26.26 -2.75
N GLN A 81 -21.81 26.52 -2.85
CA GLN A 81 -20.99 26.93 -1.70
C GLN A 81 -21.29 28.36 -1.25
N VAL A 82 -21.57 29.25 -2.19
CA VAL A 82 -21.95 30.64 -1.91
C VAL A 82 -23.38 30.70 -1.40
N VAL A 83 -24.29 29.95 -2.01
CA VAL A 83 -25.71 29.88 -1.64
C VAL A 83 -26.01 28.50 -1.04
N LYS A 84 -25.56 28.29 0.21
CA LYS A 84 -25.58 26.98 0.89
C LYS A 84 -26.92 26.25 0.89
N ARG A 85 -28.04 26.99 0.90
CA ARG A 85 -29.39 26.39 0.86
C ARG A 85 -29.69 25.59 -0.42
N TRP A 86 -28.95 25.82 -1.51
CA TRP A 86 -29.11 25.07 -2.76
C TRP A 86 -28.35 23.75 -2.82
N GLN A 87 -27.47 23.47 -1.85
CA GLN A 87 -26.64 22.27 -1.86
C GLN A 87 -27.42 20.96 -2.07
N PRO A 88 -28.50 20.68 -1.32
CA PRO A 88 -29.23 19.42 -1.50
C PRO A 88 -29.85 19.29 -2.89
N GLU A 89 -30.40 20.37 -3.43
CA GLU A 89 -31.01 20.41 -4.75
C GLU A 89 -29.96 20.23 -5.85
N ILE A 90 -28.82 20.92 -5.75
CA ILE A 90 -27.72 20.79 -6.71
C ILE A 90 -27.17 19.37 -6.72
N MET A 91 -26.96 18.75 -5.55
CA MET A 91 -26.46 17.37 -5.49
C MET A 91 -27.43 16.38 -6.14
N ALA A 92 -28.73 16.51 -5.86
CA ALA A 92 -29.75 15.68 -6.49
C ALA A 92 -29.80 15.86 -8.01
N ALA A 93 -29.67 17.10 -8.50
CA ALA A 93 -29.68 17.40 -9.93
C ALA A 93 -28.38 16.98 -10.65
N LEU A 94 -27.25 16.89 -9.95
CA LEU A 94 -25.97 16.44 -10.49
C LEU A 94 -25.84 14.91 -10.59
N GLU A 95 -26.69 14.14 -9.93
CA GLU A 95 -26.63 12.66 -9.93
C GLU A 95 -26.43 12.05 -11.34
N PRO A 96 -27.14 12.50 -12.40
CA PRO A 96 -26.96 11.97 -13.76
C PRO A 96 -25.56 12.24 -14.34
N ALA A 97 -24.90 13.33 -13.94
CA ALA A 97 -23.56 13.68 -14.41
C ALA A 97 -22.48 12.71 -13.92
N PHE A 98 -22.74 11.96 -12.84
CA PHE A 98 -21.79 11.01 -12.24
C PHE A 98 -22.12 9.54 -12.55
N VAL A 99 -23.07 9.26 -13.46
CA VAL A 99 -23.40 7.88 -13.85
C VAL A 99 -22.21 7.20 -14.54
N SER A 100 -21.55 7.91 -15.46
CA SER A 100 -20.31 7.46 -16.11
C SER A 100 -19.10 8.13 -15.46
N GLU A 101 -17.93 7.51 -15.63
CA GLU A 101 -16.65 8.12 -15.25
C GLU A 101 -16.50 9.51 -15.91
N LEU A 102 -15.99 10.47 -15.13
CA LEU A 102 -15.77 11.82 -15.60
C LEU A 102 -14.50 11.91 -16.47
N PRO A 103 -14.41 12.92 -17.35
CA PRO A 103 -13.15 13.26 -18.01
C PRO A 103 -12.04 13.61 -17.00
N PRO A 104 -10.75 13.55 -17.39
CA PRO A 104 -9.63 13.89 -16.51
C PRO A 104 -9.71 15.32 -15.95
N MET A 105 -9.48 15.49 -14.64
CA MET A 105 -9.49 16.80 -13.99
C MET A 105 -8.44 17.77 -14.54
N SER A 106 -7.37 17.23 -15.15
CA SER A 106 -6.30 18.00 -15.80
C SER A 106 -6.77 18.83 -17.01
N LEU A 107 -7.99 18.60 -17.51
CA LEU A 107 -8.61 19.44 -18.53
C LEU A 107 -9.04 20.82 -18.01
N LEU A 108 -9.14 21.00 -16.69
CA LEU A 108 -9.42 22.29 -16.07
C LEU A 108 -8.11 23.02 -15.77
N ASP A 109 -7.96 24.23 -16.32
CA ASP A 109 -6.74 25.02 -16.22
C ASP A 109 -6.56 25.62 -14.81
N GLU A 110 -7.65 26.13 -14.23
CA GLU A 110 -7.64 26.84 -12.94
C GLU A 110 -7.69 25.89 -11.74
N ALA A 111 -6.83 26.12 -10.75
CA ALA A 111 -6.76 25.32 -9.54
C ALA A 111 -8.04 25.39 -8.69
N ASP A 112 -8.73 26.53 -8.70
CA ASP A 112 -9.99 26.71 -7.97
C ASP A 112 -11.13 25.91 -8.62
N ASP A 113 -11.14 25.74 -9.94
CA ASP A 113 -12.13 24.90 -10.62
C ASP A 113 -11.91 23.42 -10.29
N ARG A 114 -10.65 22.96 -10.30
CA ARG A 114 -10.30 21.60 -9.86
C ARG A 114 -10.66 21.36 -8.40
N LEU A 115 -10.50 22.36 -7.52
CA LEU A 115 -10.95 22.28 -6.13
C LEU A 115 -12.47 22.13 -6.04
N ASN A 116 -13.23 22.91 -6.80
CA ASN A 116 -14.70 22.81 -6.80
C ASN A 116 -15.17 21.47 -7.37
N LEU A 117 -14.51 20.95 -8.41
CA LEU A 117 -14.79 19.60 -8.90
C LEU A 117 -14.44 18.52 -7.86
N ALA A 118 -13.33 18.64 -7.14
CA ALA A 118 -12.96 17.74 -6.04
C ALA A 118 -14.04 17.70 -4.95
N ARG A 119 -14.60 18.86 -4.59
CA ARG A 119 -15.70 18.96 -3.63
C ARG A 119 -16.97 18.28 -4.13
N ALA A 120 -17.29 18.41 -5.42
CA ALA A 120 -18.40 17.68 -6.01
C ALA A 120 -18.18 16.16 -5.91
N LEU A 121 -16.99 15.67 -6.25
CA LEU A 121 -16.62 14.25 -6.16
C LEU A 121 -16.80 13.69 -4.73
N SER A 122 -16.53 14.49 -3.69
CA SER A 122 -16.73 14.11 -2.29
C SER A 122 -18.18 13.74 -1.95
N HIS A 123 -19.18 14.18 -2.72
CA HIS A 123 -20.60 13.91 -2.47
C HIS A 123 -21.15 12.64 -3.11
N PHE A 124 -20.45 12.04 -4.09
CA PHE A 124 -20.97 10.89 -4.82
C PHE A 124 -20.27 9.58 -4.45
N GLN A 125 -20.96 8.46 -4.65
CA GLN A 125 -20.41 7.12 -4.51
C GLN A 125 -20.59 6.36 -5.82
N ARG A 126 -19.48 5.93 -6.42
CA ARG A 126 -19.43 5.18 -7.68
C ARG A 126 -18.26 4.20 -7.66
N GLU A 127 -18.40 3.09 -8.37
CA GLU A 127 -17.36 2.06 -8.47
C GLU A 127 -16.05 2.60 -9.07
N TRP A 128 -16.16 3.45 -10.10
CA TRP A 128 -15.00 4.06 -10.78
C TRP A 128 -14.30 5.15 -9.94
N LEU A 129 -14.94 5.66 -8.88
CA LEU A 129 -14.52 6.89 -8.22
C LEU A 129 -13.19 6.74 -7.45
N VAL A 130 -12.96 5.60 -6.79
CA VAL A 130 -11.70 5.36 -6.05
C VAL A 130 -10.49 5.43 -6.98
N ASP A 131 -10.59 4.81 -8.16
CA ASP A 131 -9.53 4.80 -9.17
C ASP A 131 -9.35 6.17 -9.84
N TYR A 132 -10.46 6.89 -10.07
CA TYR A 132 -10.44 8.25 -10.59
C TYR A 132 -9.81 9.24 -9.61
N LEU A 133 -10.13 9.17 -8.32
CA LEU A 133 -9.55 10.00 -7.26
C LEU A 133 -8.04 9.77 -7.15
N ALA A 134 -7.60 8.51 -7.11
CA ALA A 134 -6.18 8.18 -7.06
C ALA A 134 -5.41 8.72 -8.28
N THR A 135 -5.99 8.59 -9.48
CA THR A 135 -5.41 9.16 -10.71
C THR A 135 -5.31 10.68 -10.62
N SER A 136 -6.40 11.34 -10.22
CA SER A 136 -6.47 12.80 -10.13
C SER A 136 -5.50 13.39 -9.09
N ILE A 137 -5.29 12.71 -7.96
CA ILE A 137 -4.31 13.11 -6.92
C ILE A 137 -2.88 13.12 -7.49
N VAL A 138 -2.52 12.06 -8.23
CA VAL A 138 -1.18 11.86 -8.79
C VAL A 138 -0.90 12.80 -9.97
N GLU A 139 -1.92 13.08 -10.78
CA GLU A 139 -1.83 13.99 -11.92
C GLU A 139 -1.82 15.47 -11.51
N GLU A 140 -2.47 15.83 -10.39
CA GLU A 140 -2.55 17.21 -9.92
C GLU A 140 -1.15 17.81 -9.74
N GLU A 141 -0.92 18.96 -10.36
CA GLU A 141 0.40 19.57 -10.40
C GLU A 141 0.55 20.69 -9.36
N GLN A 142 -0.43 21.60 -9.30
CA GLN A 142 -0.32 22.89 -8.59
C GLN A 142 -1.55 23.25 -7.73
N GLY A 143 -2.54 22.35 -7.62
CA GLY A 143 -3.76 22.54 -6.82
C GLY A 143 -3.69 21.84 -5.47
N GLU A 144 -2.94 22.37 -4.50
CA GLU A 144 -2.77 21.74 -3.18
C GLU A 144 -4.09 21.54 -2.45
N LYS A 145 -5.00 22.51 -2.53
CA LYS A 145 -6.34 22.41 -1.92
C LYS A 145 -7.18 21.33 -2.60
N ALA A 146 -7.13 21.25 -3.93
CA ALA A 146 -7.83 20.20 -4.69
C ALA A 146 -7.28 18.82 -4.31
N ARG A 147 -5.95 18.68 -4.26
CA ARG A 147 -5.28 17.44 -3.84
C ARG A 147 -5.68 17.01 -2.43
N ALA A 148 -5.79 17.94 -1.48
CA ALA A 148 -6.23 17.65 -0.12
C ALA A 148 -7.68 17.15 -0.08
N GLU A 149 -8.60 17.80 -0.80
CA GLU A 149 -10.00 17.39 -0.90
C GLU A 149 -10.13 15.99 -1.54
N LEU A 150 -9.41 15.74 -2.64
CA LEU A 150 -9.39 14.43 -3.30
C LEU A 150 -8.81 13.34 -2.39
N MET A 151 -7.75 13.66 -1.63
CA MET A 151 -7.14 12.73 -0.67
C MET A 151 -8.14 12.34 0.42
N ALA A 152 -8.82 13.31 1.01
CA ALA A 152 -9.86 13.04 2.01
C ALA A 152 -10.98 12.17 1.41
N ALA A 153 -11.43 12.49 0.20
CA ALA A 153 -12.44 11.71 -0.51
C ALA A 153 -12.00 10.26 -0.80
N LEU A 154 -10.74 10.05 -1.16
CA LEU A 154 -10.16 8.72 -1.40
C LEU A 154 -10.11 7.90 -0.12
N LEU A 155 -9.62 8.51 0.97
CA LEU A 155 -9.43 7.83 2.24
C LEU A 155 -10.76 7.39 2.85
N VAL A 156 -11.79 8.23 2.83
CA VAL A 156 -13.14 7.87 3.33
C VAL A 156 -13.78 6.72 2.56
N ARG A 157 -13.36 6.48 1.31
CA ARG A 157 -13.88 5.41 0.43
C ARG A 157 -12.99 4.17 0.39
N SER A 158 -11.87 4.19 1.10
CA SER A 158 -10.93 3.07 1.13
C SER A 158 -11.25 2.18 2.33
N GLU A 159 -11.07 0.87 2.19
CA GLU A 159 -11.27 -0.08 3.30
C GLU A 159 -10.17 0.06 4.35
N THR A 160 -8.92 0.25 3.90
CA THR A 160 -7.75 0.41 4.76
C THR A 160 -6.82 1.49 4.23
N LEU A 161 -6.00 2.06 5.10
CA LEU A 161 -4.94 3.00 4.71
C LEU A 161 -3.94 2.35 3.75
N ALA A 162 -3.58 1.07 3.98
CA ALA A 162 -2.73 0.30 3.07
C ALA A 162 -3.34 0.22 1.65
N ALA A 163 -4.65 -0.03 1.53
CA ALA A 163 -5.32 -0.09 0.23
C ALA A 163 -5.29 1.27 -0.51
N ALA A 164 -5.53 2.37 0.21
CA ALA A 164 -5.45 3.72 -0.36
C ALA A 164 -4.03 4.04 -0.88
N ILE A 165 -3.00 3.77 -0.06
CA ILE A 165 -1.60 3.98 -0.44
C ILE A 165 -1.20 3.09 -1.62
N ALA A 166 -1.64 1.83 -1.64
CA ALA A 166 -1.38 0.91 -2.76
C ALA A 166 -2.00 1.40 -4.07
N LYS A 167 -3.21 1.97 -4.03
CA LYS A 167 -3.84 2.62 -5.19
C LYS A 167 -3.01 3.81 -5.69
N LEU A 168 -2.51 4.67 -4.79
CA LEU A 168 -1.60 5.77 -5.17
C LEU A 168 -0.30 5.25 -5.78
N ALA A 169 0.30 4.20 -5.20
CA ALA A 169 1.51 3.58 -5.72
C ALA A 169 1.33 3.08 -7.16
N ALA A 170 0.22 2.39 -7.44
CA ALA A 170 -0.11 1.91 -8.78
C ALA A 170 -0.20 3.05 -9.81
N ARG A 171 -0.75 4.21 -9.43
CA ARG A 171 -0.87 5.38 -10.31
C ARG A 171 0.47 6.09 -10.50
N PHE A 172 1.28 6.23 -9.46
CA PHE A 172 2.62 6.78 -9.57
C PHE A 172 3.53 5.92 -10.47
N LYS A 173 3.39 4.60 -10.41
CA LYS A 173 4.14 3.66 -11.27
C LYS A 173 3.94 3.93 -12.76
N THR A 174 2.76 4.36 -13.17
CA THR A 174 2.40 4.64 -14.56
C THR A 174 2.57 6.11 -14.96
N LEU A 175 2.87 7.00 -14.02
CA LEU A 175 3.01 8.42 -14.29
C LEU A 175 4.23 8.70 -15.19
N ARG A 176 4.04 9.48 -16.26
CA ARG A 176 5.09 9.90 -17.20
C ARG A 176 5.00 11.42 -17.43
N PRO A 177 5.61 12.26 -16.58
CA PRO A 177 5.57 13.70 -16.79
C PRO A 177 6.33 14.08 -18.07
N SER A 178 5.72 14.92 -18.90
CA SER A 178 6.37 15.50 -20.09
C SER A 178 7.15 16.75 -19.72
N THR A 179 8.27 16.59 -19.00
CA THR A 179 9.16 17.69 -18.56
C THR A 179 10.62 17.35 -18.85
N ASP A 180 11.50 18.37 -18.83
CA ASP A 180 12.95 18.19 -19.02
C ASP A 180 13.58 17.33 -17.92
N SER A 181 12.94 17.26 -16.74
CA SER A 181 13.40 16.44 -15.62
C SER A 181 12.25 15.65 -15.00
N PRO A 182 11.82 14.54 -15.64
CA PRO A 182 10.65 13.78 -15.21
C PRO A 182 10.78 13.25 -13.78
N ALA A 183 11.95 12.75 -13.39
CA ALA A 183 12.19 12.20 -12.05
C ALA A 183 12.03 13.26 -10.94
N ASN A 184 12.54 14.48 -11.16
CA ASN A 184 12.38 15.57 -10.20
C ASN A 184 10.94 16.08 -10.14
N THR A 185 10.20 16.05 -11.26
CA THR A 185 8.77 16.34 -11.28
C THR A 185 7.98 15.29 -10.50
N VAL A 186 8.25 14.00 -10.70
CA VAL A 186 7.64 12.91 -9.93
C VAL A 186 7.93 13.09 -8.44
N ALA A 187 9.18 13.35 -8.06
CA ALA A 187 9.57 13.54 -6.67
C ALA A 187 8.77 14.68 -6.01
N ARG A 188 8.66 15.85 -6.66
CA ARG A 188 7.88 16.98 -6.16
C ARG A 188 6.39 16.66 -6.04
N ARG A 189 5.80 15.96 -7.01
CA ARG A 189 4.38 15.53 -6.96
C ARG A 189 4.13 14.51 -5.85
N LEU A 190 5.04 13.54 -5.68
CA LEU A 190 4.96 12.57 -4.59
C LEU A 190 5.08 13.25 -3.23
N THR A 191 6.02 14.18 -3.04
CA THR A 191 6.13 14.99 -1.80
C THR A 191 4.82 15.70 -1.49
N ARG A 192 4.19 16.37 -2.46
CA ARG A 192 2.90 17.06 -2.25
C ARG A 192 1.76 16.09 -1.93
N THR A 193 1.78 14.89 -2.53
CA THR A 193 0.80 13.84 -2.26
C THR A 193 0.94 13.28 -0.85
N LEU A 194 2.17 13.00 -0.41
CA LEU A 194 2.47 12.55 0.95
C LEU A 194 2.10 13.62 1.98
N SER A 195 2.34 14.89 1.68
CA SER A 195 1.91 16.01 2.53
C SER A 195 0.38 16.10 2.67
N ALA A 196 -0.36 15.91 1.57
CA ALA A 196 -1.82 15.85 1.60
C ALA A 196 -2.31 14.64 2.42
N LEU A 197 -1.69 13.46 2.25
CA LEU A 197 -2.00 12.28 3.06
C LEU A 197 -1.77 12.55 4.54
N ARG A 198 -0.60 13.12 4.89
CA ARG A 198 -0.22 13.42 6.27
C ARG A 198 -1.22 14.34 6.95
N ALA A 199 -1.71 15.36 6.24
CA ALA A 199 -2.70 16.28 6.76
C ALA A 199 -4.03 15.58 7.14
N CYS A 200 -4.38 14.48 6.49
CA CYS A 200 -5.59 13.71 6.79
C CYS A 200 -5.42 12.71 7.95
N LEU A 201 -4.20 12.22 8.24
CA LEU A 201 -3.99 11.13 9.20
C LEU A 201 -4.55 11.38 10.62
N PRO A 202 -4.43 12.58 11.23
CA PRO A 202 -4.88 12.79 12.61
C PRO A 202 -6.39 12.66 12.82
N GLU A 203 -7.19 13.01 11.82
CA GLU A 203 -8.66 13.04 11.90
C GLU A 203 -9.31 11.78 11.31
N LEU A 204 -8.51 10.93 10.67
CA LEU A 204 -9.00 9.78 9.93
C LEU A 204 -9.21 8.57 10.85
N ASP A 205 -10.42 8.00 10.81
CA ASP A 205 -10.78 6.76 11.49
C ASP A 205 -10.85 5.60 10.47
N ILE A 206 -9.67 5.21 9.97
CA ILE A 206 -9.51 4.06 9.05
C ILE A 206 -8.45 3.13 9.62
N GLU A 207 -8.67 1.82 9.51
CA GLU A 207 -7.66 0.84 9.89
C GLU A 207 -6.40 0.94 9.02
N ALA A 208 -5.24 0.59 9.59
CA ALA A 208 -3.99 0.60 8.85
C ALA A 208 -3.98 -0.44 7.71
N GLY A 209 -4.56 -1.62 7.94
CA GLY A 209 -4.41 -2.80 7.08
C GLY A 209 -3.12 -3.58 7.35
N THR A 210 -3.06 -4.84 6.92
CA THR A 210 -1.94 -5.77 7.23
C THR A 210 -0.63 -5.47 6.49
N GLU A 211 -0.69 -4.72 5.39
CA GLU A 211 0.43 -4.51 4.46
C GLU A 211 0.83 -3.02 4.34
N ILE A 212 0.56 -2.21 5.37
CA ILE A 212 0.82 -0.76 5.29
C ILE A 212 2.29 -0.42 5.02
N GLY A 213 3.22 -1.17 5.63
CA GLY A 213 4.65 -1.00 5.40
C GLY A 213 5.07 -1.30 3.96
N VAL A 214 4.45 -2.32 3.36
CA VAL A 214 4.68 -2.69 1.96
C VAL A 214 4.11 -1.62 1.03
N ALA A 215 2.90 -1.15 1.29
CA ALA A 215 2.27 -0.09 0.50
C ALA A 215 3.08 1.22 0.57
N LEU A 216 3.56 1.62 1.76
CA LEU A 216 4.38 2.82 1.95
C LEU A 216 5.75 2.71 1.26
N ASN A 217 6.36 1.54 1.27
CA ASN A 217 7.59 1.32 0.49
C ASN A 217 7.31 1.39 -1.02
N ALA A 218 6.24 0.74 -1.47
CA ALA A 218 5.86 0.70 -2.88
C ALA A 218 5.54 2.09 -3.46
N VAL A 219 4.82 2.96 -2.73
CA VAL A 219 4.49 4.30 -3.26
C VAL A 219 5.72 5.16 -3.52
N VAL A 220 6.81 4.96 -2.76
CA VAL A 220 8.08 5.68 -2.97
C VAL A 220 8.94 5.00 -4.02
N GLU A 221 9.05 3.67 -3.99
CA GLU A 221 9.89 2.90 -4.92
C GLU A 221 9.31 2.90 -6.34
N ASP A 222 8.03 2.56 -6.47
CA ASP A 222 7.38 2.38 -7.76
C ASP A 222 7.24 3.69 -8.53
N ALA A 223 7.13 4.83 -7.82
CA ALA A 223 7.04 6.16 -8.45
C ALA A 223 8.21 6.45 -9.40
N PHE A 224 9.40 5.90 -9.13
CA PHE A 224 10.60 6.15 -9.93
C PHE A 224 10.91 5.01 -10.91
N SER A 225 10.05 4.00 -11.01
CA SER A 225 10.29 2.83 -11.87
C SER A 225 10.50 3.19 -13.34
N ALA A 226 9.93 4.31 -13.80
CA ALA A 226 10.00 4.68 -15.20
C ALA A 226 10.75 5.98 -15.50
N SER A 227 10.77 6.92 -14.55
CA SER A 227 11.52 8.17 -14.71
C SER A 227 12.98 8.05 -14.25
N GLY A 228 13.33 6.96 -13.55
CA GLY A 228 14.57 6.89 -12.79
C GLY A 228 14.51 7.75 -11.52
N ARG A 229 15.60 7.75 -10.76
CA ARG A 229 15.71 8.47 -9.49
C ARG A 229 15.95 9.98 -9.70
N PRO A 230 15.40 10.85 -8.83
CA PRO A 230 15.68 12.28 -8.85
C PRO A 230 17.16 12.56 -8.59
N ASP A 231 17.72 13.51 -9.34
CA ASP A 231 19.10 13.97 -9.20
C ASP A 231 19.20 15.27 -8.39
N ASP A 232 18.16 16.11 -8.42
CA ASP A 232 18.07 17.34 -7.64
C ASP A 232 18.10 17.05 -6.14
N GLU A 233 19.06 17.67 -5.45
CA GLU A 233 19.30 17.43 -4.03
C GLU A 233 18.15 17.94 -3.16
N LYS A 234 17.60 19.10 -3.50
CA LYS A 234 16.48 19.69 -2.77
C LYS A 234 15.23 18.79 -2.87
N ALA A 235 14.88 18.34 -4.08
CA ALA A 235 13.75 17.43 -4.29
C ALA A 235 13.93 16.10 -3.53
N LYS A 236 15.16 15.54 -3.48
CA LYS A 236 15.47 14.36 -2.67
C LYS A 236 15.27 14.61 -1.17
N ILE A 237 15.80 15.71 -0.64
CA ILE A 237 15.66 16.06 0.78
C ILE A 237 14.18 16.23 1.15
N GLU A 238 13.42 16.98 0.34
CA GLU A 238 12.00 17.23 0.58
C GLU A 238 11.18 15.94 0.55
N LEU A 239 11.39 15.08 -0.45
CA LEU A 239 10.70 13.79 -0.56
C LEU A 239 11.02 12.87 0.62
N VAL A 240 12.30 12.70 0.94
CA VAL A 240 12.73 11.84 2.03
C VAL A 240 12.18 12.37 3.36
N ARG A 241 12.29 13.68 3.61
CA ARG A 241 11.73 14.31 4.80
C ARG A 241 10.24 14.00 4.94
N GLU A 242 9.48 14.21 3.86
CA GLU A 242 8.03 14.01 3.88
C GLU A 242 7.66 12.54 4.07
N THR A 243 8.39 11.62 3.45
CA THR A 243 8.24 10.18 3.64
C THR A 243 8.45 9.77 5.10
N LEU A 244 9.52 10.26 5.75
CA LEU A 244 9.81 9.98 7.15
C LEU A 244 8.74 10.57 8.09
N LEU A 245 8.18 11.74 7.76
CA LEU A 245 7.12 12.37 8.53
C LEU A 245 5.78 11.66 8.38
N VAL A 246 5.44 11.16 7.18
CA VAL A 246 4.27 10.28 6.98
C VAL A 246 4.41 9.00 7.79
N LEU A 247 5.57 8.35 7.77
CA LEU A 247 5.83 7.17 8.58
C LEU A 247 5.63 7.45 10.08
N HIS A 248 6.19 8.54 10.58
CA HIS A 248 6.00 8.99 11.95
C HIS A 248 4.52 9.14 12.31
N ASP A 249 3.76 9.86 11.49
CA ASP A 249 2.35 10.13 11.77
C ASP A 249 1.50 8.85 11.65
N ILE A 250 1.82 7.93 10.74
CA ILE A 250 1.18 6.60 10.68
C ILE A 250 1.41 5.85 11.98
N VAL A 251 2.66 5.74 12.44
CA VAL A 251 3.01 5.00 13.67
C VAL A 251 2.32 5.60 14.90
N ARG A 252 2.21 6.93 14.98
CA ARG A 252 1.55 7.62 16.09
C ARG A 252 0.03 7.51 16.08
N THR A 253 -0.58 7.51 14.89
CA THR A 253 -2.04 7.47 14.74
C THR A 253 -2.58 6.05 14.61
N ARG A 254 -1.73 5.07 14.30
CA ARG A 254 -2.05 3.64 14.13
C ARG A 254 -1.13 2.78 15.00
N PHE A 255 -1.43 2.74 16.29
CA PHE A 255 -0.62 2.00 17.25
C PHE A 255 -0.46 0.51 16.91
N SER A 256 -1.39 -0.10 16.17
CA SER A 256 -1.33 -1.50 15.74
C SER A 256 -0.09 -1.84 14.90
N VAL A 257 0.57 -0.87 14.29
CA VAL A 257 1.72 -1.10 13.40
C VAL A 257 3.05 -0.60 13.98
N VAL A 258 3.05 -0.02 15.19
CA VAL A 258 4.25 0.57 15.82
C VAL A 258 5.38 -0.45 16.04
N ALA A 259 5.03 -1.70 16.35
CA ALA A 259 5.98 -2.76 16.64
C ALA A 259 6.28 -3.65 15.43
N ASP A 260 5.69 -3.35 14.27
CA ASP A 260 5.94 -4.10 13.04
C ASP A 260 7.14 -3.52 12.31
N ALA A 261 8.24 -4.27 12.28
CA ALA A 261 9.46 -3.89 11.58
C ALA A 261 9.24 -3.62 10.07
N THR A 262 8.23 -4.25 9.44
CA THR A 262 7.96 -4.03 8.01
C THR A 262 7.48 -2.62 7.71
N THR A 263 6.81 -1.97 8.66
CA THR A 263 6.33 -0.58 8.58
C THR A 263 7.48 0.41 8.39
N TYR A 264 8.66 0.11 8.93
CA TYR A 264 9.85 0.96 8.86
C TYR A 264 10.73 0.72 7.63
N ARG A 265 10.44 -0.27 6.78
CA ARG A 265 11.29 -0.62 5.61
C ARG A 265 11.55 0.55 4.66
N VAL A 266 10.59 1.47 4.55
CA VAL A 266 10.72 2.68 3.72
C VAL A 266 11.91 3.55 4.14
N VAL A 267 12.36 3.49 5.40
CA VAL A 267 13.57 4.19 5.88
C VAL A 267 14.82 3.69 5.15
N THR A 268 14.91 2.37 4.94
CA THR A 268 16.02 1.77 4.19
C THR A 268 16.02 2.24 2.75
N LEU A 269 14.85 2.31 2.12
CA LEU A 269 14.69 2.86 0.77
C LEU A 269 15.10 4.33 0.71
N ALA A 270 14.62 5.14 1.65
CA ALA A 270 14.97 6.56 1.78
C ALA A 270 16.48 6.77 1.94
N LYS A 271 17.16 5.90 2.68
CA LYS A 271 18.62 5.95 2.83
C LYS A 271 19.35 5.74 1.50
N ARG A 272 18.83 4.89 0.61
CA ARG A 272 19.44 4.57 -0.69
C ARG A 272 19.48 5.73 -1.68
N PHE A 273 18.78 6.85 -1.41
CA PHE A 273 18.94 8.08 -2.19
C PHE A 273 20.31 8.73 -1.98
N TRP A 274 21.00 8.37 -0.91
CA TRP A 274 22.30 8.91 -0.53
C TRP A 274 23.38 7.85 -0.73
N ARG A 275 24.46 8.23 -1.42
CA ARG A 275 25.66 7.39 -1.55
C ARG A 275 26.55 7.45 -0.30
N SER A 276 26.39 8.49 0.52
CA SER A 276 27.10 8.68 1.77
C SER A 276 26.58 7.75 2.87
N SER A 277 27.47 7.35 3.77
CA SER A 277 27.10 6.61 4.99
C SER A 277 26.24 7.44 5.94
N SER A 278 26.38 8.78 5.94
CA SER A 278 25.63 9.70 6.80
C SER A 278 24.35 10.22 6.14
N TRP A 279 23.39 10.66 6.97
CA TRP A 279 22.20 11.41 6.53
C TRP A 279 22.52 12.91 6.38
N PRO A 280 21.87 13.62 5.45
CA PRO A 280 21.85 15.08 5.41
C PRO A 280 21.34 15.69 6.72
N ASP A 281 21.94 16.81 7.14
CA ASP A 281 21.59 17.48 8.40
C ASP A 281 20.15 18.04 8.38
N ASP A 282 19.66 18.42 7.20
CA ASP A 282 18.28 18.82 6.98
C ASP A 282 17.26 17.80 7.50
N LEU A 283 17.58 16.50 7.46
CA LEU A 283 16.68 15.42 7.87
C LEU A 283 16.72 15.13 9.37
N ALA A 284 17.61 15.77 10.14
CA ALA A 284 17.84 15.46 11.55
C ALA A 284 16.56 15.53 12.41
N GLY A 285 15.68 16.50 12.13
CA GLY A 285 14.41 16.64 12.85
C GLY A 285 13.44 15.47 12.61
N ALA A 286 13.28 15.02 11.37
CA ALA A 286 12.41 13.90 11.04
C ALA A 286 12.99 12.57 11.54
N LEU A 287 14.30 12.37 11.39
CA LEU A 287 15.01 11.21 11.92
C LEU A 287 14.91 11.13 13.45
N GLY A 288 15.05 12.26 14.15
CA GLY A 288 14.93 12.31 15.61
C GLY A 288 13.57 11.83 16.12
N LYS A 289 12.48 12.16 15.42
CA LYS A 289 11.13 11.69 15.73
C LYS A 289 11.01 10.17 15.59
N LEU A 290 11.46 9.62 14.47
CA LEU A 290 11.41 8.16 14.23
C LEU A 290 12.33 7.37 15.16
N ILE A 291 13.49 7.93 15.54
CA ILE A 291 14.37 7.32 16.55
C ILE A 291 13.61 7.15 17.88
N THR A 292 12.82 8.16 18.28
CA THR A 292 11.95 8.07 19.45
C THR A 292 10.90 6.98 19.27
N ASP A 293 10.17 6.99 18.15
CA ASP A 293 9.10 6.00 17.91
C ASP A 293 9.63 4.55 17.92
N VAL A 294 10.76 4.28 17.24
CA VAL A 294 11.40 2.96 17.23
C VAL A 294 11.90 2.57 18.62
N SER A 295 12.47 3.52 19.38
CA SER A 295 12.91 3.27 20.75
C SER A 295 11.73 2.87 21.66
N GLU A 296 10.60 3.56 21.54
CA GLU A 296 9.37 3.22 22.27
C GLU A 296 8.81 1.86 21.86
N ALA A 297 8.81 1.54 20.56
CA ALA A 297 8.40 0.24 20.05
C ALA A 297 9.28 -0.92 20.54
N LEU A 298 10.61 -0.71 20.61
CA LEU A 298 11.55 -1.67 21.17
C LEU A 298 11.30 -1.92 22.67
N ILE A 299 11.01 -0.87 23.45
CA ILE A 299 10.63 -1.01 24.87
C ILE A 299 9.30 -1.75 25.00
N LEU A 300 8.31 -1.43 24.17
CA LEU A 300 7.00 -2.08 24.19
C LEU A 300 7.12 -3.59 23.96
N LEU A 301 7.88 -4.01 22.94
CA LEU A 301 8.17 -5.42 22.68
C LEU A 301 8.96 -6.05 23.84
N GLY A 302 9.95 -5.33 24.36
CA GLY A 302 10.75 -5.79 25.48
C GLY A 302 9.93 -6.08 26.74
N ARG A 303 8.92 -5.24 27.04
CA ARG A 303 7.99 -5.46 28.16
C ARG A 303 7.11 -6.70 27.99
N GLN A 304 6.96 -7.18 26.75
CA GLN A 304 6.29 -8.43 26.41
C GLN A 304 7.26 -9.63 26.39
N GLY A 305 8.53 -9.44 26.75
CA GLY A 305 9.57 -10.46 26.65
C GLY A 305 10.01 -10.76 25.21
N ARG A 306 9.58 -9.95 24.23
CA ARG A 306 9.85 -10.16 22.81
C ARG A 306 11.07 -9.35 22.37
N ARG A 307 11.82 -9.92 21.44
CA ARG A 307 12.96 -9.27 20.76
C ARG A 307 12.66 -9.23 19.27
N ASP A 308 13.00 -8.12 18.63
CA ASP A 308 12.87 -7.97 17.19
C ASP A 308 14.15 -7.33 16.63
N GLN A 309 15.01 -8.18 16.06
CA GLN A 309 16.27 -7.73 15.48
C GLN A 309 16.06 -6.81 14.27
N SER A 310 15.00 -7.05 13.49
CA SER A 310 14.71 -6.22 12.32
C SER A 310 14.37 -4.79 12.73
N LEU A 311 13.59 -4.62 13.80
CA LEU A 311 13.28 -3.31 14.37
C LEU A 311 14.53 -2.64 14.99
N LEU A 312 15.37 -3.41 15.69
CA LEU A 312 16.64 -2.90 16.23
C LEU A 312 17.62 -2.45 15.13
N ASP A 313 17.64 -3.16 14.00
CA ASP A 313 18.44 -2.79 12.83
C ASP A 313 17.91 -1.49 12.17
N GLN A 314 16.61 -1.21 12.23
CA GLN A 314 16.08 0.08 11.76
C GLN A 314 16.61 1.26 12.60
N LEU A 315 16.86 1.07 13.90
CA LEU A 315 17.51 2.08 14.73
C LEU A 315 18.93 2.40 14.25
N ASP A 316 19.66 1.41 13.73
CA ASP A 316 20.98 1.62 13.11
C ASP A 316 20.88 2.46 11.85
N ILE A 317 19.88 2.18 11.01
CA ILE A 317 19.68 2.92 9.75
C ILE A 317 19.26 4.36 10.02
N LEU A 318 18.39 4.59 11.01
CA LEU A 318 17.91 5.94 11.38
C LEU A 318 19.02 6.82 11.97
N CYS A 319 19.99 6.23 12.67
CA CYS A 319 21.08 6.98 13.25
C CYS A 319 22.10 7.40 12.18
N LYS A 320 22.63 8.63 12.31
CA LYS A 320 23.70 9.13 11.43
C LYS A 320 24.98 8.27 11.51
N TYR A 321 25.21 7.62 12.65
CA TYR A 321 26.38 6.79 12.95
C TYR A 321 25.99 5.56 13.77
N PRO A 322 26.58 4.36 13.53
CA PRO A 322 26.30 3.15 14.30
C PRO A 322 26.57 3.30 15.81
N GLU A 323 27.56 4.10 16.19
CA GLU A 323 27.91 4.37 17.59
C GLU A 323 26.77 5.05 18.34
N ARG A 324 26.04 5.95 17.65
CA ARG A 324 24.88 6.62 18.23
C ARG A 324 23.72 5.66 18.47
N ALA A 325 23.43 4.77 17.52
CA ALA A 325 22.41 3.75 17.69
C ALA A 325 22.74 2.81 18.86
N ARG A 326 24.01 2.39 18.98
CA ARG A 326 24.51 1.61 20.13
C ARG A 326 24.37 2.36 21.46
N ALA A 327 24.72 3.65 21.49
CA ALA A 327 24.60 4.47 22.69
C ALA A 327 23.14 4.61 23.14
N ILE A 328 22.22 4.83 22.19
CA ILE A 328 20.77 4.86 22.46
C ILE A 328 20.32 3.50 23.01
N SER A 329 20.64 2.41 22.32
CA SER A 329 20.19 1.06 22.71
C SER A 329 20.69 0.67 24.12
N ARG A 330 21.95 0.96 24.46
CA ARG A 330 22.48 0.80 25.82
C ARG A 330 21.79 1.68 26.84
N SER A 331 21.47 2.93 26.48
CA SER A 331 20.73 3.83 27.35
C SER A 331 19.32 3.31 27.62
N LEU A 332 18.65 2.72 26.63
CA LEU A 332 17.35 2.07 26.82
C LEU A 332 17.45 0.90 27.81
N ALA A 333 18.41 -0.01 27.60
CA ALA A 333 18.64 -1.14 28.50
C ALA A 333 18.95 -0.71 29.94
N ALA A 334 19.72 0.36 30.13
CA ALA A 334 20.07 0.89 31.45
C ALA A 334 18.91 1.62 32.15
N ARG A 335 18.06 2.33 31.38
CA ARG A 335 16.93 3.09 31.93
C ARG A 335 15.73 2.21 32.27
N HIS A 336 15.55 1.11 31.55
CA HIS A 336 14.41 0.22 31.69
C HIS A 336 14.76 -1.07 32.42
N ILE A 337 15.09 -0.93 33.72
CA ILE A 337 15.48 -2.05 34.60
C ILE A 337 14.33 -3.07 34.75
N GLU A 338 13.09 -2.64 34.51
CA GLU A 338 11.92 -3.51 34.52
C GLU A 338 11.90 -4.56 33.40
N LEU A 339 12.76 -4.43 32.38
CA LEU A 339 12.87 -5.40 31.31
C LEU A 339 13.67 -6.64 31.75
N ASP A 340 13.28 -7.80 31.23
CA ASP A 340 14.02 -9.05 31.42
C ASP A 340 15.50 -8.86 31.09
N GLU A 341 16.38 -9.44 31.92
CA GLU A 341 17.84 -9.38 31.74
C GLU A 341 18.25 -9.79 30.32
N SER A 342 17.55 -10.79 29.78
CA SER A 342 17.78 -11.34 28.46
C SER A 342 17.44 -10.35 27.33
N VAL A 343 16.42 -9.50 27.52
CA VAL A 343 16.06 -8.39 26.61
C VAL A 343 17.03 -7.22 26.78
N ARG A 344 17.43 -6.90 28.01
CA ARG A 344 18.42 -5.84 28.29
C ARG A 344 19.78 -6.15 27.67
N LYS A 345 20.29 -7.38 27.80
CA LYS A 345 21.53 -7.82 27.13
C LYS A 345 21.44 -7.68 25.61
N TRP A 346 20.32 -8.09 25.03
CA TRP A 346 20.04 -7.93 23.60
C TRP A 346 20.05 -6.45 23.17
N LEU A 347 19.35 -5.56 23.88
CA LEU A 347 19.34 -4.11 23.61
C LEU A 347 20.73 -3.48 23.79
N SER A 348 21.48 -3.85 24.83
CA SER A 348 22.83 -3.34 25.06
C SER A 348 23.83 -3.76 23.97
N ARG A 349 23.46 -4.76 23.15
CA ARG A 349 24.34 -5.41 22.16
C ARG A 349 25.65 -5.85 22.79
N GLU A 350 25.58 -6.26 24.05
CA GLU A 350 26.71 -6.88 24.72
C GLU A 350 27.00 -8.19 24.00
N ARG A 351 28.27 -8.46 23.73
CA ARG A 351 28.65 -9.81 23.31
C ARG A 351 28.34 -10.70 24.50
N ASP A 352 27.45 -11.66 24.31
CA ASP A 352 27.18 -12.70 25.30
C ASP A 352 28.50 -13.38 25.67
N THR A 353 29.06 -12.98 26.81
CA THR A 353 30.19 -13.66 27.46
C THR A 353 29.74 -14.87 28.27
N ASP A 354 28.44 -15.17 28.31
CA ASP A 354 27.91 -16.37 28.95
C ASP A 354 27.68 -17.47 27.92
N SER A 355 28.57 -18.47 27.97
CA SER A 355 28.59 -19.71 27.19
C SER A 355 27.35 -20.61 27.35
N THR A 356 26.27 -20.11 27.92
CA THR A 356 24.99 -20.79 28.14
C THR A 356 23.86 -20.30 27.22
N LEU A 357 23.98 -19.12 26.58
CA LEU A 357 22.96 -18.57 25.67
C LEU A 357 23.14 -18.93 24.19
N SER A 358 24.31 -19.47 23.82
CA SER A 358 24.56 -20.07 22.50
C SER A 358 23.62 -21.25 22.20
N SER A 359 23.08 -21.92 23.23
CA SER A 359 22.12 -23.02 23.05
C SER A 359 20.79 -22.51 22.52
N TYR A 360 20.20 -21.44 23.08
CA TYR A 360 18.83 -21.04 22.73
C TYR A 360 18.69 -20.28 21.40
N ALA A 361 19.63 -19.42 21.03
CA ALA A 361 19.59 -18.74 19.72
C ALA A 361 20.04 -19.67 18.58
N ALA A 362 20.98 -20.61 18.87
CA ALA A 362 21.24 -21.70 17.94
C ALA A 362 20.04 -22.63 17.86
N GLU A 363 19.33 -22.92 18.97
CA GLU A 363 18.09 -23.71 18.97
C GLU A 363 16.95 -23.00 18.27
N GLU A 364 16.82 -21.68 18.32
CA GLU A 364 15.76 -20.93 17.61
C GLU A 364 16.07 -20.79 16.12
N ILE A 365 17.32 -20.57 15.74
CA ILE A 365 17.76 -20.60 14.33
C ILE A 365 17.71 -22.04 13.80
N VAL A 366 18.08 -23.05 14.60
CA VAL A 366 17.94 -24.48 14.26
C VAL A 366 16.48 -24.86 14.20
N ALA A 367 15.61 -24.39 15.09
CA ALA A 367 14.17 -24.67 15.09
C ALA A 367 13.48 -23.97 13.93
N SER A 368 13.81 -22.71 13.63
CA SER A 368 13.30 -21.98 12.46
C SER A 368 13.79 -22.62 11.15
N ASN A 369 15.06 -23.02 11.08
CA ASN A 369 15.61 -23.71 9.92
C ASN A 369 15.11 -25.16 9.81
N ALA A 370 14.83 -25.83 10.94
CA ALA A 370 14.20 -27.15 11.00
C ALA A 370 12.74 -27.06 10.55
N ASN A 371 11.98 -26.06 11.02
CA ASN A 371 10.61 -25.78 10.59
C ASN A 371 10.55 -25.43 9.11
N ALA A 372 11.45 -24.58 8.61
CA ALA A 372 11.55 -24.27 7.18
C ALA A 372 11.91 -25.52 6.36
N SER A 373 12.82 -26.36 6.87
CA SER A 373 13.21 -27.60 6.20
C SER A 373 12.11 -28.65 6.24
N ALA A 374 11.32 -28.70 7.32
CA ALA A 374 10.13 -29.53 7.45
C ALA A 374 9.05 -29.08 6.46
N SER A 375 8.78 -27.77 6.37
CA SER A 375 7.83 -27.21 5.39
C SER A 375 8.23 -27.49 3.95
N ILE A 376 9.52 -27.35 3.60
CA ILE A 376 10.02 -27.71 2.26
C ILE A 376 9.88 -29.22 2.01
N GLY A 377 10.19 -30.06 3.00
CA GLY A 377 10.04 -31.51 2.87
C GLY A 377 8.58 -31.96 2.75
N LEU A 378 7.66 -31.31 3.47
CA LEU A 378 6.22 -31.54 3.34
C LEU A 378 5.72 -31.09 1.96
N ALA A 379 6.16 -29.93 1.47
CA ALA A 379 5.86 -29.49 0.11
C ALA A 379 6.38 -30.47 -0.94
N LEU A 380 7.61 -30.97 -0.77
CA LEU A 380 8.21 -31.99 -1.64
C LEU A 380 7.39 -33.28 -1.63
N GLN A 381 6.92 -33.73 -0.46
CA GLN A 381 6.03 -34.89 -0.35
C GLN A 381 4.71 -34.66 -1.10
N THR A 382 4.01 -33.58 -0.78
CA THR A 382 2.71 -33.23 -1.38
C THR A 382 2.81 -33.15 -2.89
N VAL A 383 3.88 -32.53 -3.42
CA VAL A 383 4.02 -32.36 -4.86
C VAL A 383 4.50 -33.63 -5.57
N ARG A 384 5.27 -34.52 -4.91
CA ARG A 384 5.52 -35.86 -5.44
C ARG A 384 4.25 -36.70 -5.51
N GLU A 385 3.39 -36.63 -4.50
CA GLU A 385 2.09 -37.30 -4.51
C GLU A 385 1.18 -36.74 -5.61
N ALA A 386 1.09 -35.41 -5.73
CA ALA A 386 0.32 -34.74 -6.78
C ALA A 386 0.83 -35.12 -8.18
N ARG A 387 2.15 -35.19 -8.38
CA ARG A 387 2.77 -35.59 -9.63
C ARG A 387 2.49 -37.06 -9.97
N ALA A 388 2.56 -37.96 -9.00
CA ALA A 388 2.24 -39.38 -9.21
C ALA A 388 0.76 -39.56 -9.57
N MET A 389 -0.15 -38.87 -8.87
CA MET A 389 -1.59 -38.86 -9.21
C MET A 389 -1.84 -38.27 -10.59
N ALA A 390 -1.23 -37.12 -10.91
CA ALA A 390 -1.34 -36.48 -12.22
C ALA A 390 -0.83 -37.38 -13.36
N ALA A 391 0.27 -38.10 -13.15
CA ALA A 391 0.80 -39.05 -14.12
C ALA A 391 -0.15 -40.23 -14.35
N GLY A 392 -0.76 -40.78 -13.29
CA GLY A 392 -1.74 -41.86 -13.41
C GLY A 392 -3.07 -41.45 -14.04
N LEU A 393 -3.45 -40.17 -13.89
CA LEU A 393 -4.71 -39.63 -14.42
C LEU A 393 -4.59 -39.00 -15.81
N ARG A 394 -3.38 -38.67 -16.27
CA ARG A 394 -3.16 -37.92 -17.51
C ARG A 394 -3.81 -38.57 -18.72
N GLU A 395 -3.45 -39.83 -19.01
CA GLU A 395 -3.96 -40.51 -20.20
C GLU A 395 -5.46 -40.80 -20.10
N PRO A 396 -5.99 -41.38 -19.00
CA PRO A 396 -7.42 -41.66 -18.88
C PRO A 396 -8.31 -40.42 -18.96
N LEU A 397 -7.89 -39.31 -18.34
CA LEU A 397 -8.67 -38.07 -18.37
C LEU A 397 -8.61 -37.39 -19.73
N LEU A 398 -7.43 -37.31 -20.36
CA LEU A 398 -7.32 -36.68 -21.67
C LEU A 398 -8.08 -37.48 -22.73
N SER A 399 -7.94 -38.82 -22.75
CA SER A 399 -8.70 -39.66 -23.67
C SER A 399 -10.21 -39.59 -23.45
N GLY A 400 -10.66 -39.47 -22.19
CA GLY A 400 -12.08 -39.28 -21.88
C GLY A 400 -12.61 -37.91 -22.33
N LEU A 401 -11.88 -36.83 -22.02
CA LEU A 401 -12.27 -35.47 -22.40
C LEU A 401 -12.24 -35.26 -23.92
N GLU A 402 -11.29 -35.88 -24.62
CA GLU A 402 -11.26 -35.84 -26.10
C GLU A 402 -12.52 -36.44 -26.74
N ILE A 403 -13.18 -37.39 -26.08
CA ILE A 403 -14.41 -38.04 -26.56
C ILE A 403 -15.67 -37.24 -26.17
N TYR A 404 -15.77 -36.82 -24.91
CA TYR A 404 -17.02 -36.27 -24.36
C TYR A 404 -17.05 -34.73 -24.30
N GLU A 405 -15.92 -34.07 -24.02
CA GLU A 405 -15.84 -32.61 -23.86
C GLU A 405 -14.51 -32.02 -24.40
N PRO A 406 -14.33 -31.94 -25.74
CA PRO A 406 -13.05 -31.60 -26.35
C PRO A 406 -12.51 -30.22 -25.94
N ASN A 407 -13.40 -29.28 -25.63
CA ASN A 407 -13.07 -27.91 -25.25
C ASN A 407 -12.30 -27.83 -23.91
N LEU A 408 -12.42 -28.82 -23.02
CA LEU A 408 -11.71 -28.84 -21.74
C LEU A 408 -10.31 -29.47 -21.83
N THR A 409 -10.01 -30.21 -22.90
CA THR A 409 -8.73 -30.91 -23.10
C THR A 409 -7.52 -29.98 -22.95
N GLY A 410 -7.60 -28.77 -23.50
CA GLY A 410 -6.52 -27.78 -23.43
C GLY A 410 -6.26 -27.28 -22.01
N ALA A 411 -7.33 -26.95 -21.27
CA ALA A 411 -7.24 -26.48 -19.89
C ALA A 411 -6.73 -27.59 -18.95
N THR A 412 -7.21 -28.82 -19.11
CA THR A 412 -6.78 -29.98 -18.32
C THR A 412 -5.30 -30.32 -18.59
N ARG A 413 -4.85 -30.26 -19.85
CA ARG A 413 -3.43 -30.46 -20.19
C ARG A 413 -2.54 -29.40 -19.54
N ALA A 414 -2.93 -28.14 -19.64
CA ALA A 414 -2.20 -27.03 -19.03
C ALA A 414 -2.08 -27.20 -17.51
N LEU A 415 -3.17 -27.58 -16.82
CA LEU A 415 -3.17 -27.84 -15.38
C LEU A 415 -2.19 -28.97 -15.00
N LEU A 416 -2.22 -30.10 -15.72
CA LEU A 416 -1.31 -31.23 -15.46
C LEU A 416 0.16 -30.86 -15.73
N ASP A 417 0.41 -30.00 -16.71
CA ASP A 417 1.75 -29.48 -17.00
C ASP A 417 2.22 -28.50 -15.90
N THR A 418 1.33 -27.67 -15.35
CA THR A 418 1.63 -26.83 -14.19
C THR A 418 2.01 -27.65 -12.96
N VAL A 419 1.29 -28.74 -12.67
CA VAL A 419 1.64 -29.66 -11.56
C VAL A 419 3.05 -30.23 -11.74
N ASN A 420 3.43 -30.61 -12.96
CA ASN A 420 4.78 -31.08 -13.26
C ASN A 420 5.83 -29.97 -13.09
N ALA A 421 5.56 -28.75 -13.56
CA ALA A 421 6.47 -27.62 -13.43
C ALA A 421 6.73 -27.26 -11.96
N SER A 422 5.67 -27.15 -11.15
CA SER A 422 5.79 -26.90 -9.71
C SER A 422 6.58 -28.00 -8.99
N ALA A 423 6.45 -29.26 -9.43
CA ALA A 423 7.26 -30.36 -8.90
C ALA A 423 8.75 -30.18 -9.14
N VAL A 424 9.13 -29.77 -10.35
CA VAL A 424 10.53 -29.52 -10.69
C VAL A 424 11.11 -28.39 -9.84
N GLU A 425 10.36 -27.29 -9.67
CA GLU A 425 10.81 -26.15 -8.86
C GLU A 425 11.01 -26.53 -7.38
N ILE A 426 10.06 -27.24 -6.78
CA ILE A 426 10.16 -27.68 -5.38
C ILE A 426 11.28 -28.70 -5.19
N GLU A 427 11.48 -29.61 -6.15
CA GLU A 427 12.62 -30.55 -6.14
C GLU A 427 13.97 -29.82 -6.21
N GLN A 428 14.07 -28.74 -7.00
CA GLN A 428 15.29 -27.90 -7.05
C GLN A 428 15.54 -27.19 -5.72
N VAL A 429 14.51 -26.58 -5.11
CA VAL A 429 14.61 -25.92 -3.81
C VAL A 429 15.03 -26.92 -2.71
N ALA A 430 14.43 -28.11 -2.71
CA ALA A 430 14.81 -29.17 -1.78
C ALA A 430 16.26 -29.62 -1.97
N ARG A 431 16.70 -29.79 -3.22
CA ARG A 431 18.08 -30.18 -3.56
C ARG A 431 19.10 -29.14 -3.09
N LEU A 432 18.84 -27.84 -3.32
CA LEU A 432 19.70 -26.75 -2.85
C LEU A 432 19.86 -26.72 -1.32
N ARG A 433 18.88 -27.25 -0.58
CA ARG A 433 18.90 -27.35 0.88
C ARG A 433 19.35 -28.72 1.41
N GLY A 434 19.67 -29.66 0.53
CA GLY A 434 20.01 -31.03 0.88
C GLY A 434 18.86 -31.80 1.53
N ILE A 435 17.61 -31.51 1.18
CA ILE A 435 16.40 -32.16 1.73
C ILE A 435 15.97 -33.27 0.78
N SER A 436 15.67 -34.46 1.31
CA SER A 436 15.14 -35.60 0.58
C SER A 436 14.08 -36.34 1.39
N LEU A 437 13.35 -37.24 0.72
CA LEU A 437 12.40 -38.15 1.36
C LEU A 437 13.04 -39.53 1.51
N TYR A 438 12.78 -40.20 2.63
CA TYR A 438 13.24 -41.55 2.92
C TYR A 438 12.05 -42.50 3.15
N GLY A 439 12.05 -43.61 2.41
CA GLY A 439 10.90 -44.51 2.27
C GLY A 439 9.87 -43.99 1.28
N ASN A 440 9.31 -44.86 0.45
CA ASN A 440 8.22 -44.50 -0.46
C ASN A 440 6.88 -44.89 0.16
N ARG A 441 5.85 -44.07 -0.04
CA ARG A 441 4.50 -44.40 0.42
C ARG A 441 4.02 -45.72 -0.22
N GLY A 442 3.57 -46.66 0.60
CA GLY A 442 3.17 -48.01 0.19
C GLY A 442 4.30 -49.04 0.17
N GLU A 443 5.54 -48.65 0.46
CA GLU A 443 6.68 -49.56 0.55
C GLU A 443 6.69 -50.30 1.91
N GLU A 444 6.95 -51.60 1.91
CA GLU A 444 7.24 -52.36 3.13
C GLU A 444 8.72 -52.22 3.49
N ILE A 445 8.99 -51.72 4.70
CA ILE A 445 10.35 -51.51 5.17
C ILE A 445 10.58 -52.18 6.53
N ASP A 446 11.83 -52.54 6.82
CA ASP A 446 12.22 -52.92 8.17
C ASP A 446 12.20 -51.67 9.06
N VAL A 447 11.41 -51.69 10.14
CA VAL A 447 11.13 -50.48 10.92
C VAL A 447 12.35 -50.04 11.70
N ALA A 448 12.89 -48.90 11.31
CA ALA A 448 13.93 -48.19 12.05
C ALA A 448 13.28 -47.04 12.87
N PRO A 449 13.20 -47.14 14.21
CA PRO A 449 12.59 -46.10 15.06
C PRO A 449 13.23 -44.72 14.95
N LYS A 450 14.45 -44.67 14.38
CA LYS A 450 15.17 -43.45 14.03
C LYS A 450 14.44 -42.63 12.95
N PHE A 451 13.79 -43.29 11.99
CA PHE A 451 13.21 -42.66 10.81
C PHE A 451 11.67 -42.66 10.82
N PHE A 452 11.03 -43.60 11.50
CA PHE A 452 9.58 -43.79 11.43
C PHE A 452 8.91 -43.89 12.81
N GLU A 453 7.69 -43.39 12.89
CA GLU A 453 6.76 -43.58 14.01
C GLU A 453 5.66 -44.57 13.60
N ILE A 454 5.28 -45.43 14.55
CA ILE A 454 4.28 -46.48 14.34
C ILE A 454 2.91 -45.92 14.69
N VAL A 455 1.95 -46.01 13.77
CA VAL A 455 0.58 -45.53 13.97
C VAL A 455 -0.38 -46.72 13.92
N GLY A 456 -1.25 -46.86 14.92
CA GLY A 456 -2.43 -47.74 14.89
C GLY A 456 -2.23 -49.25 15.12
N ALA A 457 -1.08 -49.85 14.79
CA ALA A 457 -0.85 -51.30 14.86
C ALA A 457 0.20 -51.73 15.93
N THR A 458 0.17 -53.01 16.32
CA THR A 458 1.21 -53.61 17.17
C THR A 458 2.54 -53.65 16.39
N PRO A 459 3.68 -53.20 16.96
CA PRO A 459 4.95 -53.14 16.25
C PRO A 459 5.33 -54.47 15.61
N ARG A 460 5.61 -54.47 14.31
CA ARG A 460 6.15 -55.61 13.56
C ARG A 460 7.53 -55.26 13.00
N SER A 461 8.32 -56.28 12.65
CA SER A 461 9.63 -56.08 12.04
C SER A 461 9.54 -55.39 10.68
N ARG A 462 8.46 -55.65 9.92
CA ARG A 462 8.12 -54.98 8.67
C ARG A 462 6.77 -54.29 8.76
N MET A 463 6.73 -53.03 8.33
CA MET A 463 5.52 -52.20 8.34
C MET A 463 5.47 -51.37 7.04
N THR A 464 4.28 -50.94 6.65
CA THR A 464 4.08 -50.20 5.40
C THR A 464 4.22 -48.70 5.64
N VAL A 465 5.02 -48.01 4.83
CA VAL A 465 5.19 -46.56 4.90
C VAL A 465 3.90 -45.86 4.47
N LYS A 466 3.28 -45.11 5.38
CA LYS A 466 2.18 -44.19 5.08
C LYS A 466 2.64 -42.81 4.71
N GLN A 467 3.70 -42.36 5.37
CA GLN A 467 4.31 -41.07 5.12
C GLN A 467 5.84 -41.25 5.10
N PRO A 468 6.52 -40.88 4.01
CA PRO A 468 7.97 -40.84 3.96
C PRO A 468 8.55 -39.97 5.08
N ALA A 469 9.71 -40.35 5.60
CA ALA A 469 10.47 -39.49 6.50
C ALA A 469 11.13 -38.35 5.71
N ILE A 470 11.22 -37.16 6.28
CA ILE A 470 11.94 -36.02 5.70
C ILE A 470 13.34 -36.02 6.30
N VAL A 471 14.36 -36.12 5.44
CA VAL A 471 15.75 -36.26 5.86
C VAL A 471 16.64 -35.21 5.21
N ARG A 472 17.70 -34.82 5.90
CA ARG A 472 18.79 -34.02 5.33
C ARG A 472 19.90 -34.96 4.84
N ILE A 473 20.28 -34.85 3.58
CA ILE A 473 21.36 -35.63 2.94
C ILE A 473 22.63 -34.78 2.78
N ARG A 474 23.78 -35.45 2.83
CA ARG A 474 25.10 -34.87 2.48
C ARG A 474 25.32 -34.94 0.96
N GLU A 475 26.35 -34.23 0.47
CA GLU A 475 26.74 -34.26 -0.95
C GLU A 475 27.10 -35.67 -1.44
N ASN A 476 27.52 -36.57 -0.53
CA ASN A 476 27.82 -37.96 -0.83
C ASN A 476 26.59 -38.90 -0.79
N GLY A 477 25.38 -38.36 -0.55
CA GLY A 477 24.12 -39.12 -0.50
C GLY A 477 23.75 -39.70 0.87
N ASP A 478 24.66 -39.63 1.87
CA ASP A 478 24.38 -40.16 3.20
C ASP A 478 23.38 -39.30 3.98
N ILE A 479 22.50 -39.95 4.75
CA ILE A 479 21.54 -39.26 5.61
C ILE A 479 22.29 -38.66 6.81
N ARG A 480 22.32 -37.32 6.88
CA ARG A 480 22.91 -36.55 7.97
C ARG A 480 21.99 -36.51 9.19
N GLU A 481 20.71 -36.26 8.96
CA GLU A 481 19.75 -35.89 10.00
C GLU A 481 18.31 -36.22 9.56
N VAL A 482 17.46 -36.59 10.51
CA VAL A 482 16.01 -36.74 10.29
C VAL A 482 15.33 -35.45 10.73
N ILE A 483 14.68 -34.76 9.79
CA ILE A 483 13.99 -33.48 10.03
C ILE A 483 12.58 -33.75 10.54
N LEU A 484 11.88 -34.70 9.92
CA LEU A 484 10.55 -35.17 10.33
C LEU A 484 10.51 -36.68 10.17
N LYS A 485 10.04 -37.39 11.19
CA LYS A 485 9.84 -38.84 11.08
C LYS A 485 8.69 -39.14 10.13
N GLY A 486 8.83 -40.22 9.38
CA GLY A 486 7.76 -40.78 8.59
C GLY A 486 6.78 -41.56 9.46
N LEU A 487 5.67 -41.97 8.89
CA LEU A 487 4.66 -42.80 9.55
C LEU A 487 4.62 -44.18 8.91
N VAL A 488 4.59 -45.23 9.72
CA VAL A 488 4.38 -46.63 9.30
C VAL A 488 3.21 -47.25 10.04
N GLU A 489 2.49 -48.17 9.39
CA GLU A 489 1.42 -48.98 10.00
C GLU A 489 1.52 -50.46 9.64
#